data_AF-A0A8J4H9N6-F1
#
_entry.id   AF-A0A8J4H9N6-F1
#
_cell.length_a   1.000
_cell.length_b   1.000
_cell.length_c   1.000
_cell.angle_alpha   90.00
_cell.angle_beta   90.00
_cell.angle_gamma   90.00
#
_symmetry.space_group_name_H-M   'P 1'
#
loop_
_entity.id
_entity.type
_entity.pdbx_description
1 polymer ?
#
loop_
_entity_poly.entity_id
_entity_poly.type
_entity_poly.pdbx_seq_one_letter_code
_entity_poly.pdbx_strand_id
1 'polypeptide(L)'
;MRARRLALVALPLLALAACEKGGEDVASSFGVLRDSPVEFDVTTRPPLEMPSEDQLVPPNPNATGPKQPSLREQAEAALEPRLELSTAPVALSPGQEALIKAAGPKPPADIRRLIAREADARRTARGISNALEFWRPRAEPVETLDAAAEAARLKAAAARGQNPASGPILLLKPDNTGLFQGLF
;
A
#
# COMPACT_ATOMS: atom_id res chain seq x y z
N MET A 1 53.32 25.90 -44.03
CA MET A 1 52.64 26.48 -42.84
C MET A 1 51.13 26.20 -42.76
N ARG A 2 50.41 25.89 -43.85
CA ARG A 2 48.95 25.64 -43.82
C ARG A 2 48.55 24.32 -43.16
N ALA A 3 49.28 23.23 -43.39
CA ALA A 3 49.02 21.92 -42.78
C ALA A 3 49.17 21.91 -41.23
N ARG A 4 50.12 22.68 -40.71
CA ARG A 4 50.36 22.80 -39.26
C ARG A 4 49.25 23.58 -38.54
N ARG A 5 48.60 24.53 -39.24
CA ARG A 5 47.43 25.27 -38.75
C ARG A 5 46.16 24.43 -38.80
N LEU A 6 46.01 23.59 -39.83
CA LEU A 6 44.91 22.62 -39.92
C LEU A 6 44.98 21.55 -38.82
N ALA A 7 46.18 21.03 -38.54
CA ALA A 7 46.39 20.06 -37.44
C ALA A 7 46.08 20.67 -36.06
N LEU A 8 46.39 21.95 -35.84
CA LEU A 8 46.14 22.66 -34.59
C LEU A 8 44.65 22.95 -34.31
N VAL A 9 43.80 22.93 -35.35
CA VAL A 9 42.34 23.13 -35.22
C VAL A 9 41.59 21.81 -35.20
N ALA A 10 42.09 20.77 -35.88
CA ALA A 10 41.44 19.46 -35.92
C ALA A 10 41.59 18.66 -34.60
N LEU A 11 42.74 18.80 -33.92
CA LEU A 11 43.02 18.09 -32.67
C LEU A 11 42.05 18.44 -31.51
N PRO A 12 41.71 19.72 -31.25
CA PRO A 12 40.75 20.05 -30.19
C PRO A 12 39.31 19.65 -30.53
N LEU A 13 38.92 19.61 -31.82
CA LEU A 13 37.60 19.12 -32.23
C LEU A 13 37.44 17.62 -31.96
N LEU A 14 38.47 16.81 -32.23
CA LEU A 14 38.44 15.38 -31.92
C LEU A 14 38.47 15.12 -30.41
N ALA A 15 39.16 15.96 -29.64
CA ALA A 15 39.20 15.85 -28.19
C ALA A 15 37.87 16.25 -27.51
N LEU A 16 37.10 17.18 -28.09
CA LEU A 16 35.76 17.53 -27.60
C LEU A 16 34.75 16.40 -27.84
N ALA A 17 34.84 15.67 -28.96
CA ALA A 17 33.96 14.54 -29.26
C ALA A 17 34.18 13.31 -28.37
N ALA A 18 35.33 13.22 -27.68
CA ALA A 18 35.67 12.13 -26.78
C ALA A 18 35.28 12.38 -25.32
N CYS A 19 34.81 13.59 -24.98
CA CYS A 19 34.57 14.00 -23.60
C CYS A 19 33.08 14.08 -23.20
N GLU A 20 32.16 13.67 -24.07
CA GLU A 20 30.76 13.48 -23.67
C GLU A 20 30.55 12.04 -23.21
N LYS A 21 30.04 11.92 -21.99
CA LYS A 21 29.37 10.73 -21.42
C LYS A 21 28.12 10.36 -22.26
N GLY A 22 28.30 10.14 -23.56
CA GLY A 22 27.24 9.98 -24.55
C GLY A 22 27.47 8.80 -25.48
N GLY A 23 28.49 7.97 -25.25
CA GLY A 23 28.71 6.74 -26.02
C GLY A 23 27.54 5.76 -25.91
N GLU A 24 26.86 5.74 -24.78
CA GLU A 24 25.73 4.86 -24.48
C GLU A 24 24.44 5.37 -25.13
N ASP A 25 24.20 6.70 -25.10
CA ASP A 25 23.03 7.34 -25.71
C ASP A 25 23.12 7.34 -27.24
N VAL A 26 24.29 7.63 -27.82
CA VAL A 26 24.46 7.53 -29.28
C VAL A 26 24.38 6.06 -29.72
N ALA A 27 25.00 5.12 -29.02
CA ALA A 27 24.89 3.70 -29.37
C ALA A 27 23.46 3.15 -29.20
N SER A 28 22.66 3.70 -28.29
CA SER A 28 21.24 3.36 -28.12
C SER A 28 20.38 3.97 -29.23
N SER A 29 20.62 5.23 -29.61
CA SER A 29 19.90 5.89 -30.73
C SER A 29 20.25 5.31 -32.10
N PHE A 30 21.48 4.79 -32.29
CA PHE A 30 21.91 4.04 -33.47
C PHE A 30 21.58 2.54 -33.41
N GLY A 31 20.87 2.07 -32.38
CA GLY A 31 20.36 0.70 -32.27
C GLY A 31 21.42 -0.39 -32.04
N VAL A 32 22.62 0.00 -31.59
CA VAL A 32 23.73 -0.92 -31.28
C VAL A 32 23.55 -1.53 -29.89
N LEU A 33 22.99 -0.78 -28.92
CA LEU A 33 22.47 -1.35 -27.68
C LEU A 33 20.96 -1.58 -27.86
N ARG A 34 20.59 -2.80 -28.19
CA ARG A 34 19.19 -3.22 -28.19
C ARG A 34 18.87 -3.79 -26.81
N ASP A 35 18.24 -2.96 -25.98
CA ASP A 35 17.55 -3.43 -24.78
C ASP A 35 16.25 -4.11 -25.24
N SER A 36 16.34 -5.38 -25.61
CA SER A 36 15.15 -6.14 -26.00
C SER A 36 14.36 -6.41 -24.73
N PRO A 37 13.09 -5.99 -24.65
CA PRO A 37 12.28 -6.31 -23.48
C PRO A 37 12.23 -7.84 -23.35
N VAL A 38 12.63 -8.30 -22.18
CA VAL A 38 12.63 -9.71 -21.80
C VAL A 38 11.23 -10.29 -21.98
N GLU A 39 11.05 -11.21 -22.92
CA GLU A 39 9.72 -11.69 -23.35
C GLU A 39 8.92 -12.41 -22.25
N PHE A 40 9.55 -12.66 -21.09
CA PHE A 40 8.96 -13.38 -19.96
C PHE A 40 8.89 -12.56 -18.66
N ASP A 41 9.22 -11.27 -18.68
CA ASP A 41 9.09 -10.44 -17.49
C ASP A 41 7.66 -9.92 -17.34
N VAL A 42 6.85 -10.69 -16.61
CA VAL A 42 5.49 -10.29 -16.24
C VAL A 42 5.55 -9.46 -14.98
N THR A 43 5.71 -8.15 -15.13
CA THR A 43 5.59 -7.24 -13.99
C THR A 43 4.11 -7.02 -13.67
N THR A 44 3.73 -7.24 -12.40
CA THR A 44 2.33 -7.06 -11.94
C THR A 44 2.04 -5.63 -11.51
N ARG A 45 3.05 -4.75 -11.56
CA ARG A 45 3.00 -3.37 -11.10
C ARG A 45 3.70 -2.49 -12.13
N PRO A 46 3.14 -1.32 -12.46
CA PRO A 46 3.85 -0.36 -13.28
C PRO A 46 5.17 0.03 -12.58
N PRO A 47 6.23 0.33 -13.35
CA PRO A 47 7.48 0.82 -12.78
C PRO A 47 7.20 2.10 -11.98
N LEU A 48 7.94 2.26 -10.87
CA LEU A 48 7.87 3.47 -10.07
C LEU A 48 8.64 4.57 -10.80
N GLU A 49 7.92 5.53 -11.39
CA GLU A 49 8.51 6.72 -11.97
C GLU A 49 8.61 7.83 -10.93
N MET A 50 9.74 8.53 -10.92
CA MET A 50 9.88 9.73 -10.12
C MET A 50 9.07 10.85 -10.79
N PRO A 51 8.12 11.50 -10.09
CA PRO A 51 7.35 12.58 -10.68
C PRO A 51 8.28 13.72 -11.11
N SER A 52 7.96 14.38 -12.21
CA SER A 52 8.75 15.50 -12.77
C SER A 52 8.75 16.76 -11.91
N GLU A 53 7.89 16.81 -10.89
CA GLU A 53 7.69 17.96 -10.01
C GLU A 53 7.98 17.58 -8.54
N ASP A 54 8.86 18.33 -7.89
CA ASP A 54 9.21 18.15 -6.46
C ASP A 54 8.18 18.76 -5.49
N GLN A 55 7.08 19.33 -6.01
CA GLN A 55 6.03 19.92 -5.19
C GLN A 55 5.13 18.84 -4.57
N LEU A 56 5.59 18.30 -3.45
CA LEU A 56 4.81 17.37 -2.65
C LEU A 56 3.61 18.10 -2.02
N VAL A 57 2.43 17.91 -2.61
CA VAL A 57 1.17 18.32 -1.97
C VAL A 57 1.04 17.57 -0.63
N PRO A 58 0.76 18.25 0.49
CA PRO A 58 0.55 17.59 1.78
C PRO A 58 -0.47 16.46 1.65
N PRO A 59 -0.17 15.25 2.16
CA PRO A 59 -1.04 14.10 1.97
C PRO A 59 -2.40 14.36 2.65
N ASN A 60 -3.48 14.27 1.88
CA ASN A 60 -4.82 14.36 2.43
C ASN A 60 -5.26 12.98 2.97
N PRO A 61 -5.44 12.79 4.29
CA PRO A 61 -5.78 11.51 4.88
C PRO A 61 -7.17 10.98 4.49
N ASN A 62 -8.02 11.82 3.89
CA ASN A 62 -9.35 11.47 3.43
C ASN A 62 -9.45 11.35 1.90
N ALA A 63 -8.36 11.59 1.16
CA ALA A 63 -8.36 11.36 -0.28
C ALA A 63 -8.46 9.87 -0.56
N THR A 64 -9.31 9.51 -1.54
CA THR A 64 -9.28 8.16 -2.09
C THR A 64 -8.00 8.06 -2.90
N GLY A 65 -7.06 7.19 -2.49
CA GLY A 65 -5.81 7.00 -3.22
C GLY A 65 -6.05 6.56 -4.66
N PRO A 66 -5.08 6.79 -5.57
CA PRO A 66 -5.19 6.29 -6.93
C PRO A 66 -5.41 4.78 -6.91
N LYS A 67 -6.52 4.32 -7.50
CA LYS A 67 -6.83 2.90 -7.59
C LYS A 67 -5.92 2.27 -8.64
N GLN A 68 -5.25 1.17 -8.28
CA GLN A 68 -4.55 0.36 -9.26
C GLN A 68 -5.59 -0.42 -10.08
N PRO A 69 -5.59 -0.31 -11.41
CA PRO A 69 -6.49 -1.10 -12.24
C PRO A 69 -6.14 -2.58 -12.08
N SER A 70 -7.16 -3.43 -11.97
CA SER A 70 -6.98 -4.88 -11.95
C SER A 70 -6.40 -5.37 -13.28
N LEU A 71 -5.74 -6.54 -13.29
CA LEU A 71 -5.18 -7.12 -14.52
C LEU A 71 -6.23 -7.27 -15.62
N ARG A 72 -7.47 -7.58 -15.23
CA ARG A 72 -8.61 -7.66 -16.14
C ARG A 72 -8.93 -6.31 -16.78
N GLU A 73 -9.01 -5.25 -15.98
CA GLU A 73 -9.27 -3.89 -16.48
C GLU A 73 -8.16 -3.40 -17.40
N GLN A 74 -6.89 -3.73 -17.09
CA GLN A 74 -5.75 -3.42 -17.96
C GLN A 74 -5.81 -4.16 -19.30
N ALA A 75 -6.20 -5.44 -19.29
CA ALA A 75 -6.37 -6.22 -20.51
C ALA A 75 -7.56 -5.73 -21.36
N GLU A 76 -8.67 -5.38 -20.71
CA GLU A 76 -9.83 -4.79 -21.39
C GLU A 76 -9.47 -3.43 -22.01
N ALA A 77 -8.69 -2.59 -21.32
CA ALA A 77 -8.19 -1.33 -21.86
C ALA A 77 -7.25 -1.50 -23.07
N ALA A 78 -6.38 -2.52 -23.05
CA ALA A 78 -5.50 -2.83 -24.18
C ALA A 78 -6.27 -3.30 -25.41
N LEU A 79 -7.39 -4.00 -25.22
CA LEU A 79 -8.27 -4.47 -26.30
C LEU A 79 -9.22 -3.38 -26.80
N GLU A 80 -9.69 -2.51 -25.90
CA GLU A 80 -10.65 -1.45 -26.19
C GLU A 80 -10.23 -0.12 -25.52
N PRO A 81 -9.34 0.67 -26.15
CA PRO A 81 -8.83 1.93 -25.59
C PRO A 81 -9.91 3.00 -25.35
N ARG A 82 -11.09 2.84 -25.95
CA ARG A 82 -12.23 3.76 -25.76
C ARG A 82 -12.89 3.62 -24.38
N LEU A 83 -12.72 2.48 -23.70
CA LEU A 83 -13.23 2.27 -22.35
C LEU A 83 -12.52 3.17 -21.33
N GLU A 84 -11.23 3.44 -21.51
CA GLU A 84 -10.46 4.33 -20.62
C GLU A 84 -10.92 5.79 -20.67
N LEU A 85 -11.42 6.24 -21.83
CA LEU A 85 -11.98 7.60 -21.98
C LEU A 85 -13.42 7.69 -21.46
N SER A 86 -14.06 6.55 -21.20
CA SER A 86 -15.41 6.51 -20.65
C SER A 86 -15.36 6.77 -19.15
N THR A 87 -15.72 7.98 -18.74
CA THR A 87 -15.93 8.36 -17.33
C THR A 87 -17.28 7.86 -16.77
N ALA A 88 -17.98 7.03 -17.53
CA ALA A 88 -19.27 6.49 -17.10
C ALA A 88 -19.07 5.63 -15.85
N PRO A 89 -19.90 5.80 -14.79
CA PRO A 89 -19.81 4.98 -13.61
C PRO A 89 -20.01 3.52 -13.98
N VAL A 90 -18.99 2.69 -13.73
CA VAL A 90 -19.07 1.25 -13.91
C VAL A 90 -20.24 0.74 -13.06
N ALA A 91 -21.28 0.23 -13.71
CA ALA A 91 -22.41 -0.38 -13.03
C ALA A 91 -21.89 -1.61 -12.27
N LEU A 92 -22.23 -1.70 -10.97
CA LEU A 92 -21.85 -2.84 -10.15
C LEU A 92 -22.43 -4.11 -10.76
N SER A 93 -21.60 -5.13 -10.94
CA SER A 93 -22.08 -6.45 -11.34
C SER A 93 -22.95 -7.06 -10.22
N PRO A 94 -23.87 -7.98 -10.53
CA PRO A 94 -24.68 -8.66 -9.52
C PRO A 94 -23.83 -9.34 -8.43
N GLY A 95 -22.64 -9.85 -8.80
CA GLY A 95 -21.69 -10.42 -7.85
C GLY A 95 -21.05 -9.38 -6.92
N GLN A 96 -20.73 -8.20 -7.43
CA GLN A 96 -20.21 -7.09 -6.61
C GLN A 96 -21.28 -6.57 -5.64
N GLU A 97 -22.53 -6.47 -6.07
CA GLU A 97 -23.63 -6.06 -5.21
C GLU A 97 -23.88 -7.09 -4.09
N ALA A 98 -23.86 -8.38 -4.42
CA ALA A 98 -23.95 -9.45 -3.42
C ALA A 98 -22.79 -9.39 -2.41
N LEU A 99 -21.57 -9.10 -2.86
CA LEU A 99 -20.40 -8.97 -2.01
C LEU A 99 -20.50 -7.74 -1.08
N ILE A 100 -20.92 -6.59 -1.60
CA ILE A 100 -21.12 -5.37 -0.79
C ILE A 100 -22.21 -5.59 0.25
N LYS A 101 -23.30 -6.28 -0.12
CA LYS A 101 -24.37 -6.66 0.82
C LYS A 101 -23.87 -7.61 1.91
N ALA A 102 -22.97 -8.54 1.56
CA ALA A 102 -22.34 -9.46 2.51
C ALA A 102 -21.30 -8.78 3.41
N ALA A 103 -20.64 -7.70 2.94
CA ALA A 103 -19.63 -6.96 3.70
C ALA A 103 -20.18 -6.25 4.95
N GLY A 104 -21.51 -6.13 5.05
CA GLY A 104 -22.18 -5.59 6.23
C GLY A 104 -22.48 -4.08 6.15
N PRO A 105 -22.93 -3.48 7.25
CA PRO A 105 -23.36 -2.09 7.26
C PRO A 105 -22.18 -1.13 7.04
N LYS A 106 -22.47 0.03 6.45
CA LYS A 106 -21.49 1.09 6.24
C LYS A 106 -20.92 1.55 7.60
N PRO A 107 -19.58 1.62 7.77
CA PRO A 107 -18.98 2.11 9.01
C PRO A 107 -19.33 3.59 9.26
N PRO A 108 -19.31 4.04 10.52
CA PRO A 108 -19.56 5.44 10.85
C PRO A 108 -18.48 6.35 10.26
N ALA A 109 -18.85 7.58 9.92
CA ALA A 109 -17.96 8.53 9.24
C ALA A 109 -16.73 8.91 10.08
N ASP A 110 -16.81 8.80 11.40
CA ASP A 110 -15.77 9.16 12.35
C ASP A 110 -14.96 7.96 12.89
N ILE A 111 -15.05 6.78 12.24
CA ILE A 111 -14.38 5.55 12.69
C ILE A 111 -12.88 5.74 12.97
N ARG A 112 -12.19 6.58 12.18
CA ARG A 112 -10.77 6.89 12.40
C ARG A 112 -10.53 7.61 13.72
N ARG A 113 -11.39 8.56 14.08
CA ARG A 113 -11.31 9.29 15.35
C ARG A 113 -11.65 8.36 16.51
N LEU A 114 -12.63 7.48 16.34
CA LEU A 114 -12.97 6.48 17.35
C LEU A 114 -11.78 5.54 17.64
N ILE A 115 -11.18 4.96 16.60
CA ILE A 115 -10.01 4.08 16.72
C ILE A 115 -8.84 4.81 17.39
N ALA A 116 -8.58 6.07 17.00
CA ALA A 116 -7.51 6.86 17.63
C ALA A 116 -7.76 7.07 19.13
N ARG A 117 -8.99 7.45 19.51
CA ARG A 117 -9.37 7.61 20.93
C ARG A 117 -9.25 6.31 21.72
N GLU A 118 -9.69 5.19 21.15
CA GLU A 118 -9.58 3.87 21.79
C GLU A 118 -8.13 3.44 21.96
N ALA A 119 -7.28 3.67 20.94
CA ALA A 119 -5.85 3.39 21.02
C ALA A 119 -5.17 4.23 22.12
N ASP A 120 -5.48 5.53 22.21
CA ASP A 120 -4.93 6.40 23.24
C ASP A 120 -5.42 6.03 24.65
N ALA A 121 -6.71 5.67 24.79
CA ALA A 121 -7.26 5.19 26.06
C ALA A 121 -6.55 3.91 26.55
N ARG A 122 -6.29 2.95 25.64
CA ARG A 122 -5.53 1.73 25.97
C ARG A 122 -4.09 2.05 26.39
N ARG A 123 -3.44 3.00 25.71
CA ARG A 123 -2.09 3.45 26.07
C ARG A 123 -2.04 4.16 27.42
N THR A 124 -3.10 4.85 27.83
CA THR A 124 -3.14 5.65 29.07
C THR A 124 -3.68 4.88 30.27
N ALA A 125 -4.43 3.79 30.08
CA ALA A 125 -4.92 2.89 31.13
C ALA A 125 -3.81 2.14 31.92
N ARG A 126 -2.55 2.55 31.79
CA ARG A 126 -1.40 2.02 32.52
C ARG A 126 -1.49 2.45 34.00
N GLY A 127 -1.64 1.49 34.90
CA GLY A 127 -1.59 1.73 36.35
C GLY A 127 -0.18 2.03 36.87
N ILE A 128 -0.08 2.46 38.13
CA ILE A 128 1.18 2.83 38.80
C ILE A 128 2.13 1.62 38.89
N SER A 129 1.59 0.39 39.07
CA SER A 129 2.36 -0.85 39.04
C SER A 129 3.10 -1.05 37.71
N ASN A 130 2.48 -0.67 36.59
CA ASN A 130 3.11 -0.71 35.26
C ASN A 130 4.21 0.34 35.08
N ALA A 131 4.31 1.35 35.94
CA ALA A 131 5.45 2.27 35.91
C ALA A 131 6.68 1.66 36.60
N LEU A 132 6.48 0.80 37.60
CA LEU A 132 7.54 0.18 38.40
C LEU A 132 8.23 -0.98 37.67
N GLU A 133 7.56 -1.66 36.74
CA GLU A 133 8.11 -2.79 35.97
C GLU A 133 8.82 -2.36 34.66
N PHE A 134 9.47 -1.20 34.63
CA PHE A 134 10.05 -0.62 33.40
C PHE A 134 11.22 -1.44 32.81
N TRP A 135 11.88 -2.25 33.63
CA TRP A 135 13.11 -2.99 33.31
C TRP A 135 12.87 -4.35 32.63
N ARG A 136 11.61 -4.82 32.61
CA ARG A 136 11.26 -6.11 32.00
C ARG A 136 10.75 -5.88 30.57
N PRO A 137 11.26 -6.59 29.54
CA PRO A 137 10.69 -6.53 28.20
C PRO A 137 9.23 -6.97 28.27
N ARG A 138 8.30 -6.11 27.85
CA ARG A 138 6.87 -6.41 27.91
C ARG A 138 6.39 -7.00 26.60
N ALA A 139 5.64 -8.08 26.69
CA ALA A 139 4.69 -8.43 25.65
C ALA A 139 3.53 -7.45 25.74
N GLU A 140 3.16 -6.80 24.62
CA GLU A 140 1.90 -6.06 24.60
C GLU A 140 0.76 -7.04 24.89
N PRO A 141 -0.18 -6.71 25.80
CA PRO A 141 -1.36 -7.55 26.01
C PRO A 141 -2.15 -7.62 24.71
N VAL A 142 -1.93 -8.67 23.93
CA VAL A 142 -2.73 -8.94 22.73
C VAL A 142 -4.00 -9.60 23.22
N GLU A 143 -5.06 -8.81 23.36
CA GLU A 143 -6.40 -9.34 23.53
C GLU A 143 -6.80 -10.00 22.20
N THR A 144 -6.75 -11.33 22.15
CA THR A 144 -7.02 -12.09 20.93
C THR A 144 -8.51 -12.39 20.84
N LEU A 145 -9.06 -12.34 19.64
CA LEU A 145 -10.44 -12.75 19.41
C LEU A 145 -10.52 -14.29 19.45
N ASP A 146 -11.47 -14.85 20.20
CA ASP A 146 -11.78 -16.29 20.08
C ASP A 146 -12.53 -16.52 18.75
N ALA A 147 -11.78 -16.96 17.74
CA ALA A 147 -12.32 -17.19 16.41
C ALA A 147 -13.43 -18.26 16.39
N ALA A 148 -13.33 -19.31 17.21
CA ALA A 148 -14.31 -20.39 17.22
C ALA A 148 -15.60 -19.96 17.90
N ALA A 149 -15.48 -19.31 19.06
CA ALA A 149 -16.64 -18.80 19.78
C ALA A 149 -17.34 -17.67 19.00
N GLU A 150 -16.58 -16.77 18.37
CA GLU A 150 -17.14 -15.69 17.55
C GLU A 150 -17.83 -16.23 16.30
N ALA A 151 -17.25 -17.22 15.62
CA ALA A 151 -17.91 -17.86 14.48
C ALA A 151 -19.24 -18.54 14.88
N ALA A 152 -19.28 -19.19 16.06
CA ALA A 152 -20.51 -19.77 16.58
C ALA A 152 -21.57 -18.69 16.89
N ARG A 153 -21.16 -17.58 17.51
CA ARG A 153 -22.02 -16.43 17.79
C ARG A 153 -22.60 -15.82 16.51
N LEU A 154 -21.77 -15.60 15.49
CA LEU A 154 -22.19 -15.05 14.20
C LEU A 154 -23.19 -15.95 13.48
N LYS A 155 -22.98 -17.27 13.49
CA LYS A 155 -23.94 -18.25 12.94
C LYS A 155 -25.28 -18.20 13.68
N ALA A 156 -25.26 -18.13 15.01
CA ALA A 156 -26.47 -18.04 15.82
C ALA A 156 -27.21 -16.71 15.60
N ALA A 157 -26.50 -15.60 15.44
CA ALA A 157 -27.09 -14.29 15.13
C ALA A 157 -27.73 -14.29 13.73
N ALA A 158 -27.06 -14.86 12.73
CA ALA A 158 -27.58 -15.00 11.37
C ALA A 158 -28.85 -15.85 11.34
N ALA A 159 -28.89 -16.97 12.07
CA ALA A 159 -30.08 -17.82 12.18
C ALA A 159 -31.29 -17.11 12.82
N ARG A 160 -31.03 -16.07 13.64
CA ARG A 160 -32.07 -15.24 14.28
C ARG A 160 -32.36 -13.95 13.52
N GLY A 161 -31.72 -13.71 12.38
CA GLY A 161 -31.84 -12.46 11.62
C GLY A 161 -31.33 -11.22 12.38
N GLN A 162 -30.46 -11.41 13.38
CA GLN A 162 -29.89 -10.32 14.17
C GLN A 162 -28.68 -9.71 13.47
N ASN A 163 -28.43 -8.42 13.72
CA ASN A 163 -27.26 -7.73 13.17
C ASN A 163 -25.97 -8.39 13.71
N PRO A 164 -24.98 -8.74 12.86
CA PRO A 164 -23.71 -9.33 13.31
C PRO A 164 -22.94 -8.44 14.29
N ALA A 165 -23.12 -7.13 14.24
CA ALA A 165 -22.49 -6.18 15.17
C ALA A 165 -23.17 -6.13 16.56
N SER A 166 -24.27 -6.85 16.77
CA SER A 166 -24.98 -6.87 18.05
C SER A 166 -24.41 -7.91 19.02
N GLY A 167 -24.25 -7.51 20.28
CA GLY A 167 -23.77 -8.38 21.37
C GLY A 167 -22.30 -8.16 21.76
N PRO A 168 -21.86 -8.79 22.84
CA PRO A 168 -20.47 -8.69 23.30
C PRO A 168 -19.52 -9.43 22.37
N ILE A 169 -18.35 -8.84 22.11
CA ILE A 169 -17.26 -9.48 21.36
C ILE A 169 -16.55 -10.46 22.28
N LEU A 170 -16.33 -11.69 21.80
CA LEU A 170 -15.73 -12.77 22.58
C LEU A 170 -14.21 -12.69 22.52
N LEU A 171 -13.64 -12.00 23.50
CA LEU A 171 -12.21 -11.74 23.62
C LEU A 171 -11.55 -12.70 24.61
N LEU A 172 -10.43 -13.29 24.19
CA LEU A 172 -9.50 -14.00 25.04
C LEU A 172 -8.62 -12.96 25.73
N LYS A 173 -8.83 -12.78 27.04
CA LYS A 173 -7.97 -11.91 27.83
C LYS A 173 -6.67 -12.66 28.14
N PRO A 174 -5.50 -12.03 27.91
CA PRO A 174 -4.26 -12.60 28.40
C PRO A 174 -4.31 -12.65 29.93
N ASP A 175 -3.79 -13.73 30.50
CA ASP A 175 -3.68 -13.88 31.95
C ASP A 175 -2.81 -12.75 32.49
N ASN A 176 -3.41 -11.87 33.29
CA ASN A 176 -2.72 -10.75 33.89
C ASN A 176 -1.85 -11.31 35.02
N THR A 177 -0.63 -11.70 34.68
CA THR A 177 0.31 -12.29 35.63
C THR A 177 0.68 -11.21 36.64
N GLY A 178 0.19 -11.36 37.87
CA GLY A 178 0.42 -10.38 38.92
C GLY A 178 1.89 -10.29 39.30
N LEU A 179 2.30 -9.15 39.86
CA LEU A 179 3.68 -8.83 40.27
C LEU A 179 4.38 -9.92 41.11
N PHE A 180 3.59 -10.79 41.79
CA PHE A 180 4.10 -11.86 42.65
C PHE A 180 3.95 -13.28 42.09
N GLN A 181 3.34 -13.50 40.91
CA GLN A 181 3.11 -14.85 40.38
C GLN A 181 4.37 -15.53 39.81
N GLY A 182 5.50 -14.82 39.71
CA GLY A 182 6.80 -15.40 39.37
C GLY A 182 7.80 -15.43 40.52
N LEU A 183 7.37 -15.09 41.74
CA LEU A 183 8.22 -15.02 42.95
C LEU A 183 8.04 -16.21 43.89
N PHE A 184 7.09 -17.12 43.59
CA PHE A 184 6.84 -18.36 44.32
C PHE A 184 6.63 -19.52 43.36
#